data_AF-A0A7S2VSM8-F1
#
_entry.id   AF-A0A7S2VSM8-F1
#
_cell.length_a   1.000
_cell.length_b   1.000
_cell.length_c   1.000
_cell.angle_alpha   90.00
_cell.angle_beta   90.00
_cell.angle_gamma   90.00
#
_symmetry.space_group_name_H-M   'P 1'
#
loop_
_entity.id
_entity.type
_entity.pdbx_description
1 polymer ?
#
loop_
_entity_poly.entity_id
_entity_poly.type
_entity_poly.pdbx_seq_one_letter_code
_entity_poly.pdbx_strand_id
1 'polypeptide(L)'
;FVVAPQARHLDTGTTCDLETWRARGWCRLEMWANHLCVEHQCPVVITERQSVMVESPEDFVVYKGSTREGAVGCGEFSCCALGHEIGGRSIPCDKDVCLQILRRMWANKLSHSQES
;
A
#
# COMPACT_ATOMS: atom_id res chain seq x y z
N PHE A 1 -1.96 11.70 -3.67
CA PHE A 1 -0.83 12.30 -2.94
C PHE A 1 -0.73 11.58 -1.60
N VAL A 2 0.48 11.44 -1.06
CA VAL A 2 0.73 10.77 0.23
C VAL A 2 1.44 11.73 1.16
N VAL A 3 1.03 11.76 2.42
CA VAL A 3 1.65 12.56 3.48
C VAL A 3 2.16 11.59 4.54
N ALA A 4 3.47 11.46 4.63
CA ALA A 4 4.13 10.51 5.54
C ALA A 4 5.28 11.19 6.31
N PRO A 5 4.99 12.20 7.14
CA PRO A 5 6.01 12.85 7.95
C PRO A 5 6.40 11.97 9.13
N GLN A 6 7.61 12.16 9.64
CA GLN A 6 8.06 11.55 10.88
C GLN A 6 7.14 12.00 12.02
N ALA A 7 6.43 11.03 12.57
CA ALA A 7 5.58 11.15 13.73
C ALA A 7 5.85 9.98 14.67
N ARG A 8 5.43 10.12 15.92
CA ARG A 8 5.48 9.04 16.90
C ARG A 8 4.07 8.64 17.25
N HIS A 9 3.75 7.36 17.12
CA HIS A 9 2.44 6.85 17.50
C HIS A 9 2.26 7.02 19.02
N LEU A 10 1.16 7.63 19.44
CA LEU A 10 0.95 8.03 20.83
C LEU A 10 0.96 6.81 21.77
N ASP A 11 0.23 5.75 21.39
CA ASP A 11 -0.01 4.62 22.29
C ASP A 11 1.15 3.60 22.29
N THR A 12 1.87 3.49 21.17
CA THR A 12 2.89 2.43 20.98
C THR A 12 4.31 2.98 20.97
N GLY A 13 4.49 4.30 20.84
CA GLY A 13 5.80 4.93 20.70
C GLY A 13 6.53 4.62 19.38
N THR A 14 5.91 3.87 18.48
CA THR A 14 6.50 3.47 17.19
C THR A 14 6.67 4.68 16.28
N THR A 15 7.80 4.76 15.58
CA THR A 15 8.01 5.75 14.53
C THR A 15 7.02 5.51 13.38
N CYS A 16 6.40 6.57 12.89
CA CYS A 16 5.61 6.60 11.67
C CYS A 16 6.29 7.58 10.71
N ASP A 17 6.61 7.14 9.51
CA ASP A 17 7.38 7.87 8.50
C ASP A 17 7.12 7.23 7.13
N LEU A 18 7.83 7.67 6.09
CA LEU A 18 7.70 7.10 4.75
C LEU A 18 8.02 5.60 4.70
N GLU A 19 9.02 5.14 5.45
CA GLU A 19 9.43 3.72 5.44
C GLU A 19 8.35 2.83 6.03
N THR A 20 7.85 3.19 7.22
CA THR A 20 6.76 2.47 7.88
C THR A 20 5.44 2.62 7.16
N TRP A 21 5.21 3.70 6.39
CA TRP A 21 4.07 3.78 5.48
C TRP A 21 4.21 2.77 4.33
N ARG A 22 5.37 2.67 3.68
CA ARG A 22 5.64 1.70 2.59
C ARG A 22 5.52 0.24 3.06
N ALA A 23 5.74 -0.04 4.34
CA ALA A 23 5.60 -1.38 4.92
C ALA A 23 4.14 -1.83 5.07
N ARG A 24 3.19 -0.89 5.26
CA ARG A 24 1.78 -1.22 5.55
C ARG A 24 1.06 -1.81 4.35
N GLY A 25 0.33 -2.89 4.59
CA GLY A 25 -0.41 -3.62 3.57
C GLY A 25 -1.41 -2.76 2.80
N TRP A 26 -2.22 -1.96 3.49
CA TRP A 26 -3.19 -1.05 2.87
C TRP A 26 -2.52 0.05 2.02
N CYS A 27 -1.39 0.58 2.48
CA CYS A 27 -0.61 1.58 1.74
C CYS A 27 0.01 0.99 0.47
N ARG A 28 0.45 -0.28 0.54
CA ARG A 28 0.87 -1.00 -0.67
C ARG A 28 -0.26 -1.19 -1.66
N LEU A 29 -1.46 -1.54 -1.16
CA LEU A 29 -2.65 -1.66 -2.01
C LEU A 29 -2.93 -0.35 -2.74
N GLU A 30 -2.81 0.80 -2.08
CA GLU A 30 -2.99 2.12 -2.70
C GLU A 30 -2.03 2.34 -3.88
N MET A 31 -0.74 2.04 -3.71
CA MET A 31 0.23 2.15 -4.81
C MET A 31 -0.09 1.19 -5.97
N TRP A 32 -0.44 -0.06 -5.64
CA TRP A 32 -0.84 -1.05 -6.65
C TRP A 32 -2.13 -0.62 -7.37
N ALA A 33 -3.09 -0.02 -6.66
CA ALA A 33 -4.31 0.51 -7.26
C ALA A 33 -4.01 1.63 -8.26
N ASN A 34 -3.11 2.54 -7.91
CA ASN A 34 -2.64 3.58 -8.84
C ASN A 34 -1.96 2.98 -10.08
N HIS A 35 -1.11 1.96 -9.89
CA HIS A 35 -0.46 1.29 -11.02
C HIS A 35 -1.44 0.48 -11.90
N LEU A 36 -2.48 -0.09 -11.28
CA LEU A 36 -3.51 -0.88 -11.96
C LEU A 36 -4.65 -0.03 -12.54
N CYS A 37 -4.69 1.27 -12.25
CA CYS A 37 -5.60 2.20 -12.90
C CYS A 37 -5.28 2.31 -14.40
N VAL A 38 -6.30 2.62 -15.21
CA VAL A 38 -6.14 2.95 -16.64
C VAL A 38 -5.32 4.24 -16.77
N GLU A 39 -5.70 5.27 -16.01
CA GLU A 39 -4.97 6.53 -15.90
C GLU A 39 -4.17 6.55 -14.60
N HIS A 40 -2.94 6.04 -14.66
CA HIS A 40 -2.02 6.08 -13.52
C HIS A 40 -1.52 7.51 -13.28
N GLN A 41 -1.41 7.89 -12.01
CA GLN A 41 -0.84 9.17 -11.60
C GLN A 41 0.56 8.95 -11.05
N CYS A 42 1.41 9.99 -11.05
CA CYS A 42 2.67 9.97 -10.32
C CYS A 42 2.42 10.53 -8.90
N PRO A 43 2.32 9.69 -7.85
CA PRO A 43 1.95 10.18 -6.53
C PRO A 43 3.06 11.06 -5.96
N VAL A 44 2.71 12.31 -5.65
CA VAL A 44 3.57 13.18 -4.84
C VAL A 44 3.55 12.69 -3.40
N VAL A 45 4.75 12.50 -2.83
CA VAL A 45 5.00 12.09 -1.45
C VAL A 45 5.65 13.24 -0.71
N ILE A 46 4.99 13.70 0.35
CA ILE A 46 5.49 14.76 1.23
C ILE A 46 6.00 14.11 2.51
N THR A 47 7.25 14.40 2.85
CA THR A 47 7.88 13.96 4.10
C THR A 47 8.36 15.16 4.92
N GLU A 48 8.85 14.90 6.13
CA GLU A 48 9.41 15.84 7.10
C GLU A 48 10.71 16.52 6.67
N ARG A 49 11.52 15.88 5.81
CA ARG A 49 12.60 16.58 5.10
C ARG A 49 11.92 17.49 4.07
N GLN A 50 12.38 18.72 3.90
CA GLN A 50 11.88 19.68 2.89
C GLN A 50 12.05 19.21 1.42
N SER A 51 12.19 17.91 1.19
CA SER A 51 12.22 17.23 -0.09
C SER A 51 10.82 16.72 -0.43
N VAL A 52 10.26 17.23 -1.53
CA VAL A 52 9.13 16.59 -2.20
C VAL A 52 9.68 15.40 -2.98
N MET A 53 9.11 14.22 -2.74
CA MET A 53 9.43 13.00 -3.48
C MET A 53 8.28 12.65 -4.43
N VAL A 54 8.59 11.89 -5.47
CA VAL A 54 7.60 11.25 -6.33
C VAL A 54 7.84 9.75 -6.31
N GLU A 55 6.77 8.98 -6.43
CA GLU A 55 6.84 7.54 -6.64
C GLU A 55 6.62 7.28 -8.14
N SER A 56 7.71 7.27 -8.91
CA SER A 56 7.61 7.13 -10.36
C SER A 56 7.17 5.72 -10.76
N PRO A 57 6.65 5.52 -11.99
CA PRO A 57 6.37 4.19 -12.52
C PRO A 57 7.61 3.28 -12.52
N GLU A 58 8.79 3.83 -12.80
CA GLU A 58 10.06 3.09 -12.79
C GLU A 58 10.44 2.65 -11.38
N ASP A 59 10.34 3.55 -10.39
CA ASP A 59 10.56 3.24 -8.98
C ASP A 59 9.61 2.14 -8.51
N PHE A 60 8.35 2.22 -8.93
CA PHE A 60 7.37 1.19 -8.63
C PHE A 60 7.81 -0.15 -9.22
N VAL A 61 8.09 -0.25 -10.52
CA VAL A 61 8.43 -1.52 -11.16
C VAL A 61 9.67 -2.16 -10.54
N VAL A 62 10.74 -1.38 -10.34
CA VAL A 62 12.03 -1.88 -9.86
C VAL A 62 11.97 -2.31 -8.40
N TYR A 63 11.42 -1.48 -7.52
CA TYR A 63 11.54 -1.69 -6.08
C TYR A 63 10.32 -2.38 -5.47
N LYS A 64 9.16 -2.37 -6.15
CA LYS A 64 7.89 -2.79 -5.55
C LYS A 64 7.11 -3.81 -6.38
N GLY A 65 6.82 -3.49 -7.64
CA GLY A 65 6.01 -4.31 -8.54
C GLY A 65 6.65 -5.66 -8.87
N SER A 66 7.98 -5.72 -8.88
CA SER A 66 8.75 -6.92 -9.26
C SER A 66 9.34 -7.69 -8.07
N THR A 67 9.09 -7.26 -6.83
CA THR A 67 9.68 -7.87 -5.63
C THR A 67 8.62 -8.52 -4.75
N ARG A 68 8.99 -9.61 -4.07
CA ARG A 68 8.12 -10.22 -3.06
C ARG A 68 7.90 -9.25 -1.90
N GLU A 69 8.93 -8.52 -1.48
CA GLU A 69 8.80 -7.50 -0.44
C GLU A 69 7.83 -6.40 -0.83
N GLY A 70 7.62 -6.08 -2.11
CA GLY A 70 6.67 -5.05 -2.55
C GLY A 70 5.21 -5.53 -2.70
N ALA A 71 4.96 -6.83 -2.57
CA ALA A 71 3.62 -7.38 -2.68
C ALA A 71 2.71 -6.93 -1.52
N VAL A 72 1.44 -6.68 -1.84
CA VAL A 72 0.43 -6.26 -0.85
C VAL A 72 0.26 -7.30 0.26
N GLY A 73 0.17 -8.59 -0.09
CA GLY A 73 -0.01 -9.68 0.89
C GLY A 73 1.18 -9.89 1.84
N CYS A 74 2.36 -9.38 1.47
CA CYS A 74 3.57 -9.38 2.30
C CYS A 74 3.70 -8.12 3.16
N GLY A 75 2.75 -7.18 3.09
CA GLY A 75 2.73 -5.99 3.94
C GLY A 75 2.32 -6.28 5.37
N GLU A 76 2.55 -5.28 6.22
CA GLU A 76 2.15 -5.27 7.62
C GLU A 76 0.69 -4.84 7.75
N PHE A 77 -0.13 -5.66 8.40
CA PHE A 77 -1.55 -5.38 8.61
C PHE A 77 -1.87 -5.34 10.10
N SER A 78 -2.65 -4.34 10.50
CA SER A 78 -3.12 -4.22 11.88
C SER A 78 -3.95 -5.43 12.30
N CYS A 79 -4.77 -6.00 11.40
CA CYS A 79 -5.53 -7.22 11.70
C CYS A 79 -4.61 -8.39 12.11
N CYS A 80 -3.45 -8.54 11.45
CA CYS A 80 -2.48 -9.58 11.77
C CYS A 80 -1.70 -9.26 13.06
N ALA A 81 -1.31 -7.99 13.26
CA ALA A 81 -0.60 -7.55 14.47
C ALA A 81 -1.44 -7.75 15.74
N LEU A 82 -2.76 -7.66 15.62
CA LEU A 82 -3.73 -7.90 16.70
C LEU A 82 -4.09 -9.39 16.87
N GLY A 83 -3.43 -10.30 16.17
CA GLY A 83 -3.77 -11.73 16.22
C GLY A 83 -5.17 -12.05 15.68
N HIS A 84 -5.72 -11.19 14.82
CA HIS A 84 -7.09 -11.26 14.30
C HIS A 84 -8.16 -11.26 15.40
N GLU A 85 -7.93 -10.52 16.49
CA GLU A 85 -8.90 -10.37 17.57
C GLU A 85 -9.00 -8.91 18.04
N ILE A 86 -10.22 -8.41 18.22
CA ILE A 86 -10.50 -7.09 18.80
C ILE A 86 -11.59 -7.24 19.86
N GLY A 87 -11.28 -6.92 21.12
CA GLY A 87 -12.24 -6.99 22.22
C GLY A 87 -12.83 -8.39 22.43
N GLY A 88 -12.03 -9.44 22.30
CA GLY A 88 -12.46 -10.84 22.44
C GLY A 88 -13.25 -11.39 21.25
N ARG A 89 -13.35 -10.65 20.13
CA ARG A 89 -14.03 -11.09 18.91
C ARG A 89 -13.02 -11.31 17.80
N SER A 90 -13.11 -12.46 17.14
CA SER A 90 -12.31 -12.73 15.95
C SER A 90 -12.74 -11.82 14.79
N ILE A 91 -11.77 -11.27 14.07
CA ILE A 91 -11.96 -10.41 12.90
C ILE A 91 -11.36 -11.08 11.65
N PRO A 92 -11.87 -10.78 10.45
CA PRO A 92 -11.29 -11.29 9.21
C PRO A 92 -9.87 -10.72 8.96
N CYS A 93 -9.10 -11.43 8.13
CA CYS A 93 -7.80 -10.96 7.68
C CYS A 93 -7.95 -10.02 6.48
N ASP A 94 -7.44 -8.80 6.61
CA ASP A 94 -7.44 -7.82 5.52
C ASP A 94 -6.59 -8.26 4.32
N LYS A 95 -5.63 -9.19 4.49
CA LYS A 95 -4.86 -9.74 3.36
C LYS A 95 -5.76 -10.38 2.30
N ASP A 96 -6.76 -11.12 2.75
CA ASP A 96 -7.70 -11.80 1.85
C ASP A 96 -8.58 -10.78 1.12
N VAL A 97 -9.02 -9.74 1.81
CA VAL A 97 -9.78 -8.62 1.26
C VAL A 97 -8.96 -7.89 0.19
N CYS A 98 -7.72 -7.51 0.52
CA CYS A 98 -6.80 -6.85 -0.40
C CYS A 98 -6.51 -7.70 -1.65
N LEU A 99 -6.32 -9.01 -1.49
CA LEU A 99 -6.10 -9.91 -2.63
C LEU A 99 -7.31 -9.96 -3.57
N GLN A 100 -8.53 -9.95 -3.03
CA GLN A 100 -9.75 -9.88 -3.84
C GLN A 100 -9.85 -8.56 -4.60
N ILE A 101 -9.50 -7.44 -3.96
CA ILE A 101 -9.47 -6.12 -4.60
C ILE A 101 -8.47 -6.11 -5.75
N LEU A 102 -7.23 -6.58 -5.53
CA LEU A 102 -6.19 -6.65 -6.55
C LEU A 102 -6.63 -7.48 -7.76
N ARG A 103 -7.25 -8.64 -7.54
CA ARG A 103 -7.75 -9.51 -8.61
C ARG A 103 -8.78 -8.78 -9.48
N ARG A 104 -9.68 -8.01 -8.87
CA ARG A 104 -10.69 -7.22 -9.59
C ARG A 104 -10.05 -6.07 -10.37
N MET A 105 -9.13 -5.33 -9.75
CA MET A 105 -8.40 -4.25 -10.44
C MET A 105 -7.62 -4.77 -11.65
N TRP A 106 -6.94 -5.91 -11.50
CA TRP A 106 -6.24 -6.56 -12.60
C TRP A 106 -7.17 -6.99 -13.74
N ALA A 107 -8.28 -7.66 -13.43
CA ALA A 107 -9.27 -8.06 -14.41
C ALA A 107 -9.84 -6.86 -15.18
N ASN A 108 -10.16 -5.76 -14.47
CA ASN A 108 -10.65 -4.53 -15.09
C ASN A 108 -9.61 -3.88 -16.00
N LYS A 109 -8.32 -3.86 -15.59
CA LYS A 109 -7.24 -3.32 -16.43
C LYS A 109 -7.07 -4.13 -17.72
N LEU A 110 -7.15 -5.46 -17.62
CA LEU A 110 -7.07 -6.34 -18.78
C LEU A 110 -8.24 -6.14 -19.74
N SER A 111 -9.48 -5.99 -19.25
CA SER A 111 -10.63 -5.76 -20.11
C SER A 111 -10.50 -4.47 -20.92
N HIS A 112 -10.07 -3.37 -20.28
CA HIS A 112 -9.83 -2.10 -20.98
C HIS A 112 -8.71 -2.19 -22.01
N SER A 113 -7.69 -3.00 -21.75
CA SER A 113 -6.54 -3.18 -22.66
C SER A 113 -6.87 -4.02 -23.90
N GLN A 114 -7.98 -4.77 -23.89
CA GLN A 114 -8.46 -5.54 -25.06
C GLN A 114 -9.43 -4.74 -25.95
N GLU A 115 -9.98 -3.64 -25.42
CA GLU A 115 -10.93 -2.77 -26.12
C GLU A 115 -10.26 -1.55 -26.79
N SER A 116 -8.96 -1.33 -26.53
CA SER A 116 -8.13 -0.22 -27.06
C SER A 116 -7.22 -0.68 -28.19
#